data_AF-A0A378IXX5-F1
#
_entry.id   AF-A0A378IXX5-F1
#
_cell.length_a   1.000
_cell.length_b   1.000
_cell.length_c   1.000
_cell.angle_alpha   90.00
_cell.angle_beta   90.00
_cell.angle_gamma   90.00
#
_symmetry.space_group_name_H-M   'P 1'
#
loop_
_entity.id
_entity.type
_entity.pdbx_description
1 polymer ?
#
loop_
_entity_poly.entity_id
_entity_poly.type
_entity_poly.pdbx_seq_one_letter_code
_entity_poly.pdbx_strand_id
1 'polypeptide(L)'
;MDKFEKIIVTELAGERVLQVTNQLAAEGVIQQRDNFCYLKINDDYIHHTHPYLNEYGVIEKPAYFIPPDDVGAHISVIYPEEANVPQRVVGQLHSFSICGLLKAQYGSREYFALAVSSPSLTTFRQNHHLAEKPIFKGQEIFFHITIGVRDCFENAISTPLRQ
;
A
#
# COMPACT_ATOMS: atom_id res chain seq x y z
N MET A 1 16.17 -11.17 -18.05
CA MET A 1 15.83 -12.02 -16.89
C MET A 1 16.07 -11.14 -15.69
N ASP A 2 15.08 -10.32 -15.36
CA ASP A 2 15.27 -9.23 -14.40
C ASP A 2 15.56 -9.79 -13.02
N LYS A 3 16.63 -9.28 -12.42
CA LYS A 3 16.99 -9.52 -11.03
C LYS A 3 15.77 -9.22 -10.18
N PHE A 4 15.46 -10.11 -9.24
CA PHE A 4 14.41 -9.93 -8.24
C PHE A 4 14.52 -8.54 -7.59
N GLU A 5 13.68 -7.60 -8.02
CA GLU A 5 13.62 -6.28 -7.40
C GLU A 5 13.19 -6.45 -5.95
N LYS A 6 14.10 -6.11 -5.03
CA LYS A 6 13.86 -6.26 -3.60
C LYS A 6 13.08 -5.06 -3.09
N ILE A 7 12.08 -5.32 -2.25
CA ILE A 7 11.39 -4.25 -1.54
C ILE A 7 12.27 -3.82 -0.37
N ILE A 8 12.66 -2.55 -0.35
CA ILE A 8 13.43 -1.95 0.75
C ILE A 8 12.47 -1.08 1.55
N VAL A 9 12.31 -1.39 2.83
CA VAL A 9 11.40 -0.67 3.73
C VAL A 9 12.21 0.16 4.72
N THR A 10 11.81 1.40 4.90
CA THR A 10 12.38 2.32 5.89
C THR A 10 11.25 2.92 6.69
N GLU A 11 11.31 2.78 8.02
CA GLU A 11 10.39 3.49 8.91
C GLU A 11 10.68 4.99 8.88
N LEU A 12 9.62 5.79 8.88
CA LEU A 12 9.71 7.24 8.94
C LEU A 12 9.18 7.71 10.29
N ALA A 13 9.72 8.84 10.77
CA ALA A 13 8.96 9.68 11.67
C ALA A 13 7.64 10.06 10.97
N GLY A 14 6.57 10.31 11.70
CA GLY A 14 5.28 10.55 11.03
C GLY A 14 4.21 11.08 11.97
N GLU A 15 4.59 11.77 13.04
CA GLU A 15 3.69 12.16 14.13
C GLU A 15 2.43 12.85 13.62
N ARG A 16 2.55 13.79 12.67
CA ARG A 16 1.39 14.50 12.09
C ARG A 16 0.50 13.59 11.26
N VAL A 17 1.10 12.76 10.41
CA VAL A 17 0.37 11.76 9.62
C VAL A 17 -0.39 10.82 10.56
N LEU A 18 0.27 10.31 11.59
CA LEU A 18 -0.32 9.38 12.56
C LEU A 18 -1.42 10.02 13.40
N GLN A 19 -1.24 11.28 13.83
CA GLN A 19 -2.26 12.05 14.54
C GLN A 19 -3.55 12.17 13.73
N VAL A 20 -3.43 12.47 12.44
CA VAL A 20 -4.59 12.59 11.54
C VAL A 20 -5.25 11.23 11.33
N THR A 21 -4.47 10.18 11.11
CA THR A 21 -5.03 8.83 10.89
C THR A 21 -5.77 8.27 12.11
N ASN A 22 -5.37 8.66 13.32
CA ASN A 22 -6.01 8.20 14.56
C ASN A 22 -7.43 8.78 14.75
N GLN A 23 -7.81 9.79 13.97
CA GLN A 23 -9.15 10.37 13.98
C GLN A 23 -10.07 9.72 12.94
N LEU A 24 -9.54 8.85 12.09
CA LEU A 24 -10.30 8.18 11.03
C LEU A 24 -10.83 6.83 11.51
N ALA A 25 -11.98 6.42 10.98
CA ALA A 25 -12.55 5.12 11.26
C ALA A 25 -11.62 4.01 10.72
N ALA A 26 -11.12 3.17 11.63
CA ALA A 26 -10.18 2.09 11.31
C ALA A 26 -10.91 0.78 10.98
N GLU A 27 -11.82 0.86 10.02
CA GLU A 27 -12.62 -0.26 9.51
C GLU A 27 -12.83 -0.16 8.00
N GLY A 28 -13.17 -1.28 7.39
CA GLY A 28 -13.48 -1.34 5.97
C GLY A 28 -14.21 -2.62 5.58
N VAL A 29 -14.60 -2.70 4.31
CA VAL A 29 -15.37 -3.82 3.78
C VAL A 29 -14.61 -4.50 2.65
N ILE A 30 -14.53 -5.82 2.65
CA ILE A 30 -13.90 -6.58 1.59
C ILE A 30 -14.61 -6.32 0.27
N GLN A 31 -13.83 -5.91 -0.72
CA GLN A 31 -14.22 -5.80 -2.12
C GLN A 31 -13.28 -6.64 -2.99
N GLN A 32 -13.75 -6.96 -4.18
CA GLN A 32 -13.02 -7.79 -5.13
C GLN A 32 -13.23 -7.27 -6.54
N ARG A 33 -12.13 -7.15 -7.29
CA ARG A 33 -12.10 -6.88 -8.74
C ARG A 33 -11.25 -7.97 -9.39
N ASP A 34 -11.87 -8.85 -10.15
CA ASP A 34 -11.24 -10.06 -10.68
C ASP A 34 -10.52 -10.87 -9.58
N ASN A 35 -9.20 -11.03 -9.69
CA ASN A 35 -8.36 -11.73 -8.72
C ASN A 35 -7.77 -10.81 -7.64
N PHE A 36 -8.10 -9.52 -7.64
CA PHE A 36 -7.65 -8.58 -6.62
C PHE A 36 -8.68 -8.47 -5.50
N CYS A 37 -8.30 -8.83 -4.28
CA CYS A 37 -9.12 -8.68 -3.08
C CYS A 37 -8.50 -7.60 -2.18
N TYR A 38 -9.31 -6.63 -1.76
CA TYR A 38 -8.86 -5.51 -0.96
C TYR A 38 -9.91 -5.11 0.07
N LEU A 39 -9.46 -4.58 1.20
CA LEU A 39 -10.34 -3.92 2.15
C LEU A 39 -10.56 -2.48 1.67
N LYS A 40 -11.79 -2.15 1.24
CA LYS A 40 -12.14 -0.77 0.92
C LYS A 40 -12.33 0.00 2.22
N ILE A 41 -11.60 1.11 2.35
CA ILE A 41 -11.63 2.01 3.51
C ILE A 41 -12.01 3.42 3.07
N ASN A 42 -12.16 4.33 4.03
CA ASN A 42 -12.45 5.74 3.73
C ASN A 42 -11.27 6.39 2.98
N ASP A 43 -11.59 7.09 1.88
CA ASP A 43 -10.62 7.80 1.03
C ASP A 43 -9.91 8.95 1.75
N ASP A 44 -10.45 9.40 2.89
CA ASP A 44 -9.81 10.34 3.82
C ASP A 44 -8.45 9.84 4.31
N TYR A 45 -8.22 8.52 4.34
CA TYR A 45 -6.88 7.97 4.64
C TYR A 45 -5.82 8.46 3.67
N ILE A 46 -6.15 8.76 2.42
CA ILE A 46 -5.22 9.37 1.46
C ILE A 46 -5.41 10.88 1.43
N HIS A 47 -6.65 11.37 1.36
CA HIS A 47 -6.91 12.79 1.16
C HIS A 47 -6.46 13.67 2.33
N HIS A 48 -6.60 13.19 3.57
CA HIS A 48 -6.19 13.94 4.76
C HIS A 48 -4.74 13.71 5.13
N THR A 49 -4.12 12.59 4.79
CA THR A 49 -2.73 12.30 5.18
C THR A 49 -1.70 12.80 4.17
N HIS A 50 -2.02 12.73 2.86
CA HIS A 50 -1.10 13.12 1.79
C HIS A 50 -0.50 14.53 1.96
N PRO A 51 -1.27 15.58 2.34
CA PRO A 51 -0.71 16.93 2.52
C PRO A 51 0.45 17.00 3.53
N TYR A 52 0.51 16.07 4.49
CA TYR A 52 1.57 16.01 5.49
C TYR A 52 2.83 15.31 4.99
N LEU A 53 2.77 14.63 3.83
CA LEU A 53 3.96 14.02 3.22
C LEU A 53 4.93 15.04 2.64
N ASN A 54 4.53 16.31 2.48
CA ASN A 54 5.38 17.38 1.96
C ASN A 54 6.69 17.57 2.75
N GLU A 55 6.74 17.15 4.02
CA GLU A 55 7.97 17.15 4.81
C GLU A 55 9.04 16.17 4.30
N TYR A 56 8.66 15.19 3.48
CA TYR A 56 9.53 14.21 2.83
C TYR A 56 9.84 14.55 1.36
N GLY A 57 9.46 15.76 0.90
CA GLY A 57 9.70 16.25 -0.45
C GLY A 57 8.45 16.24 -1.34
N VAL A 58 8.66 16.35 -2.66
CA VAL A 58 7.57 16.33 -3.64
C VAL A 58 7.09 14.89 -3.81
N ILE A 59 5.87 14.62 -3.36
CA ILE A 59 5.23 13.30 -3.39
C ILE A 59 3.86 13.48 -4.02
N GLU A 60 3.50 12.57 -4.90
CA GLU A 60 2.23 12.57 -5.62
C GLU A 60 1.21 11.66 -4.93
N LYS A 61 -0.07 11.95 -5.12
CA LYS A 61 -1.14 11.05 -4.69
C LYS A 61 -1.06 9.77 -5.52
N PRO A 62 -1.32 8.59 -4.93
CA PRO A 62 -1.47 7.38 -5.72
C PRO A 62 -2.64 7.54 -6.71
N ALA A 63 -2.49 7.00 -7.91
CA ALA A 63 -3.45 7.11 -9.00
C ALA A 63 -4.73 6.26 -8.81
N TYR A 64 -5.13 5.99 -7.57
CA TYR A 64 -6.28 5.12 -7.22
C TYR A 64 -7.65 5.79 -7.37
N PHE A 65 -7.69 7.01 -7.89
CA PHE A 65 -8.91 7.80 -8.06
C PHE A 65 -9.23 8.07 -9.53
N ILE A 66 -8.53 7.37 -10.44
CA ILE A 66 -8.63 7.53 -11.89
C ILE A 66 -9.06 6.19 -12.48
N PRO A 67 -10.12 6.14 -13.32
CA PRO A 67 -10.50 4.92 -14.01
C PRO A 67 -9.35 4.37 -14.89
N PRO A 68 -9.19 3.04 -15.02
CA PRO A 68 -10.06 1.98 -14.48
C PRO A 68 -9.73 1.53 -13.04
N ASP A 69 -8.63 2.03 -12.46
CA ASP A 69 -8.07 1.57 -11.17
C ASP A 69 -8.61 2.38 -9.97
N ASP A 70 -9.85 2.87 -10.08
CA ASP A 70 -10.54 3.76 -9.14
C ASP A 70 -10.98 3.08 -7.82
N VAL A 71 -10.11 2.27 -7.22
CA VAL A 71 -10.38 1.58 -5.95
C VAL A 71 -10.36 2.52 -4.74
N GLY A 72 -9.78 3.72 -4.87
CA GLY A 72 -9.54 4.69 -3.81
C GLY A 72 -8.59 4.16 -2.73
N ALA A 73 -8.72 4.65 -1.50
CA ALA A 73 -7.97 4.13 -0.37
C ALA A 73 -8.37 2.69 -0.06
N HIS A 74 -7.37 1.83 0.11
CA HIS A 74 -7.58 0.42 0.34
C HIS A 74 -6.38 -0.21 1.07
N ILE A 75 -6.61 -1.42 1.60
CA ILE A 75 -5.56 -2.33 2.04
C ILE A 75 -5.62 -3.55 1.14
N SER A 76 -4.53 -3.86 0.43
CA SER A 76 -4.45 -5.09 -0.37
C SER A 76 -4.51 -6.32 0.55
N VAL A 77 -5.52 -7.16 0.34
CA VAL A 77 -5.73 -8.37 1.12
C VAL A 77 -5.26 -9.60 0.36
N ILE A 78 -5.50 -9.69 -0.95
CA ILE A 78 -4.99 -10.75 -1.82
C ILE A 78 -4.58 -10.13 -3.17
N TYR A 79 -3.33 -10.30 -3.57
CA TYR A 79 -2.84 -9.81 -4.86
C TYR A 79 -3.23 -10.76 -6.01
N PRO A 80 -3.41 -10.25 -7.24
CA PRO A 80 -3.80 -11.08 -8.39
C PRO A 80 -2.85 -12.24 -8.69
N GLU A 81 -1.56 -12.10 -8.38
CA GLU A 81 -0.54 -13.14 -8.55
C GLU A 81 -0.52 -14.22 -7.47
N GLU A 82 -1.26 -14.05 -6.37
CA GLU A 82 -1.32 -15.08 -5.32
C GLU A 82 -2.11 -16.29 -5.82
N ALA A 83 -1.67 -17.49 -5.44
CA ALA A 83 -2.41 -18.71 -5.71
C ALA A 83 -3.71 -18.75 -4.88
N ASN A 84 -4.72 -19.47 -5.38
CA ASN A 84 -5.96 -19.77 -4.64
C ASN A 84 -6.83 -18.54 -4.29
N VAL A 85 -6.88 -17.52 -5.16
CA VAL A 85 -7.83 -16.42 -4.98
C VAL A 85 -9.27 -16.96 -5.00
N PRO A 86 -10.07 -16.75 -3.94
CA PRO A 86 -11.46 -17.19 -3.90
C PRO A 86 -12.30 -16.52 -5.01
N GLN A 87 -13.27 -17.23 -5.59
CA GLN A 87 -14.09 -16.67 -6.68
C GLN A 87 -14.92 -15.45 -6.26
N ARG A 88 -15.37 -15.36 -4.99
CA ARG A 88 -16.10 -14.19 -4.49
C ARG A 88 -16.09 -14.14 -2.95
N VAL A 89 -15.52 -13.08 -2.37
CA VAL A 89 -15.38 -12.91 -0.90
C VAL A 89 -15.86 -11.56 -0.36
N VAL A 90 -16.69 -10.85 -1.11
CA VAL A 90 -17.14 -9.47 -0.82
C VAL A 90 -18.07 -9.35 0.40
N GLY A 91 -18.06 -8.17 1.02
CA GLY A 91 -19.06 -7.76 2.02
C GLY A 91 -18.69 -7.99 3.49
N GLN A 92 -17.52 -8.59 3.76
CA GLN A 92 -17.04 -8.82 5.12
C GLN A 92 -16.42 -7.56 5.71
N LEU A 93 -16.86 -7.17 6.91
CA LEU A 93 -16.33 -6.02 7.65
C LEU A 93 -15.09 -6.44 8.44
N HIS A 94 -14.03 -5.64 8.38
CA HIS A 94 -12.81 -5.84 9.16
C HIS A 94 -12.37 -4.53 9.81
N SER A 95 -11.87 -4.63 11.04
CA SER A 95 -11.18 -3.54 11.73
C SER A 95 -9.67 -3.70 11.65
N PHE A 96 -8.96 -2.59 11.83
CA PHE A 96 -7.52 -2.54 11.79
C PHE A 96 -6.96 -1.43 12.69
N SER A 97 -5.64 -1.35 12.82
CA SER A 97 -4.94 -0.24 13.47
C SER A 97 -3.73 0.19 12.66
N ILE A 98 -3.40 1.48 12.71
CA ILE A 98 -2.20 2.04 12.09
C ILE A 98 -1.03 1.86 13.05
N CYS A 99 0.05 1.24 12.58
CA CYS A 99 1.25 0.94 13.38
C CYS A 99 2.40 1.91 13.13
N GLY A 100 2.41 2.62 12.01
CA GLY A 100 3.49 3.53 11.67
C GLY A 100 3.41 4.08 10.25
N LEU A 101 4.32 5.01 9.95
CA LEU A 101 4.55 5.53 8.61
C LEU A 101 5.84 4.92 8.07
N LEU A 102 5.81 4.50 6.81
CA LEU A 102 6.97 3.87 6.19
C LEU A 102 7.09 4.25 4.72
N LYS A 103 8.33 4.17 4.26
CA LYS A 103 8.72 4.32 2.86
C LYS A 103 9.16 2.96 2.34
N ALA A 104 8.57 2.51 1.25
CA ALA A 104 8.97 1.31 0.53
C ALA A 104 9.54 1.71 -0.83
N GLN A 105 10.74 1.23 -1.16
CA GLN A 105 11.30 1.34 -2.50
C GLN A 105 11.13 0.02 -3.25
N TYR A 106 10.61 0.10 -4.47
CA TYR A 106 10.47 -1.03 -5.39
C TYR A 106 10.73 -0.53 -6.82
N GLY A 107 11.77 -1.08 -7.46
CA GLY A 107 12.29 -0.58 -8.73
C GLY A 107 12.69 0.90 -8.63
N SER A 108 12.26 1.68 -9.63
CA SER A 108 12.47 3.14 -9.69
C SER A 108 11.37 3.93 -8.97
N ARG A 109 10.63 3.33 -8.03
CA ARG A 109 9.52 3.98 -7.30
C ARG A 109 9.67 3.89 -5.81
N GLU A 110 9.29 4.97 -5.15
CA GLU A 110 9.07 5.05 -3.71
C GLU A 110 7.57 5.16 -3.41
N TYR A 111 7.14 4.39 -2.43
CA TYR A 111 5.78 4.36 -1.92
C TYR A 111 5.81 4.79 -0.46
N PHE A 112 4.98 5.77 -0.11
CA PHE A 112 4.74 6.20 1.26
C PHE A 112 3.46 5.54 1.71
N ALA A 113 3.54 4.77 2.80
CA ALA A 113 2.42 3.95 3.25
C ALA A 113 2.28 3.93 4.76
N LEU A 114 1.05 3.75 5.21
CA LEU A 114 0.73 3.46 6.60
C LEU A 114 0.85 1.96 6.81
N ALA A 115 1.66 1.53 7.78
CA ALA A 115 1.72 0.14 8.21
C ALA A 115 0.43 -0.21 8.97
N VAL A 116 -0.15 -1.37 8.69
CA VAL A 116 -1.43 -1.78 9.28
C VAL A 116 -1.29 -3.12 9.99
N SER A 117 -1.87 -3.19 11.19
CA SER A 117 -2.17 -4.45 11.88
C SER A 117 -3.66 -4.74 11.78
N SER A 118 -4.01 -5.96 11.37
CA SER A 118 -5.39 -6.43 11.39
C SER A 118 -5.42 -7.95 11.59
N PRO A 119 -5.60 -8.40 12.84
CA PRO A 119 -5.74 -9.83 13.13
C PRO A 119 -6.91 -10.46 12.36
N SER A 120 -7.99 -9.70 12.16
CA SER A 120 -9.17 -10.19 11.42
C SER A 120 -8.87 -10.45 9.94
N LEU A 121 -8.02 -9.64 9.29
CA LEU A 121 -7.57 -9.88 7.92
C LEU A 121 -6.59 -11.07 7.83
N THR A 122 -5.73 -11.25 8.84
CA THR A 122 -4.87 -12.44 8.93
C THR A 122 -5.72 -13.71 9.01
N THR A 123 -6.72 -13.74 9.90
CA THR A 123 -7.66 -14.87 10.02
C THR A 123 -8.43 -15.10 8.72
N PHE A 124 -8.90 -14.03 8.07
CA PHE A 124 -9.55 -14.13 6.77
C PHE A 124 -8.65 -14.82 5.73
N ARG A 125 -7.38 -14.41 5.61
CA ARG A 125 -6.42 -15.05 4.70
C ARG A 125 -6.19 -16.52 5.03
N GLN A 126 -6.02 -16.86 6.30
CA GLN A 126 -5.84 -18.25 6.75
C GLN A 126 -7.06 -19.13 6.45
N ASN A 127 -8.28 -18.62 6.62
CA ASN A 127 -9.51 -19.33 6.26
C ASN A 127 -9.62 -19.63 4.76
N HIS A 128 -8.90 -18.88 3.93
CA HIS A 128 -8.79 -19.09 2.49
C HIS A 128 -7.49 -19.80 2.09
N HIS A 129 -6.80 -20.44 3.04
CA HIS A 129 -5.56 -21.20 2.81
C HIS A 129 -4.41 -20.37 2.21
N LEU A 130 -4.38 -19.06 2.52
CA LEU A 130 -3.31 -18.14 2.17
C LEU A 130 -2.31 -17.97 3.32
N ALA A 131 -1.12 -17.48 3.00
CA ALA A 131 -0.14 -17.05 4.01
C ALA A 131 -0.70 -15.90 4.86
N GLU A 132 -0.20 -15.73 6.09
CA GLU A 132 -0.69 -14.70 7.01
C GLU A 132 -0.54 -13.27 6.46
N LYS A 133 0.53 -13.05 5.69
CA LYS A 133 0.86 -11.78 5.05
C LYS A 133 0.61 -11.86 3.54
N PRO A 134 0.17 -10.76 2.90
CA PRO A 134 0.09 -10.68 1.45
C PRO A 134 1.45 -10.93 0.79
N ILE A 135 1.42 -11.61 -0.36
CA ILE A 135 2.60 -11.86 -1.19
C ILE A 135 2.48 -10.99 -2.45
N PHE A 136 3.39 -10.02 -2.58
CA PHE A 136 3.50 -9.15 -3.76
C PHE A 136 4.80 -9.47 -4.49
N LYS A 137 4.71 -9.82 -5.79
CA LYS A 137 5.89 -10.18 -6.61
C LYS A 137 6.84 -11.19 -5.94
N GLY A 138 6.25 -12.19 -5.29
CA GLY A 138 6.98 -13.27 -4.60
C GLY A 138 7.62 -12.88 -3.25
N GLN A 139 7.32 -11.69 -2.72
CA GLN A 139 7.81 -11.22 -1.43
C GLN A 139 6.65 -11.00 -0.45
N GLU A 140 6.79 -11.49 0.78
CA GLU A 140 5.85 -11.16 1.84
C GLU A 140 5.96 -9.68 2.20
N ILE A 141 4.80 -9.04 2.34
CA ILE A 141 4.67 -7.64 2.75
C ILE A 141 3.65 -7.52 3.87
N PHE A 142 3.77 -6.49 4.70
CA PHE A 142 2.75 -6.17 5.69
C PHE A 142 1.52 -5.56 5.01
N PHE A 143 0.36 -5.68 5.65
CA PHE A 143 -0.82 -4.90 5.28
C PHE A 143 -0.50 -3.42 5.38
N HIS A 144 -0.89 -2.66 4.36
CA HIS A 144 -0.58 -1.24 4.32
C HIS A 144 -1.61 -0.45 3.51
N ILE A 145 -1.61 0.86 3.72
CA ILE A 145 -2.38 1.83 2.94
C ILE A 145 -1.37 2.74 2.25
N THR A 146 -1.27 2.69 0.93
CA THR A 146 -0.44 3.65 0.18
C THR A 146 -1.09 5.03 0.21
N ILE A 147 -0.36 6.04 0.67
CA ILE A 147 -0.83 7.42 0.81
C ILE A 147 -0.05 8.41 -0.06
N GLY A 148 1.07 7.99 -0.65
CA GLY A 148 1.83 8.79 -1.61
C GLY A 148 2.80 7.95 -2.43
N VAL A 149 3.18 8.46 -3.60
CA VAL A 149 4.13 7.84 -4.52
C VAL A 149 5.12 8.87 -5.06
N ARG A 150 6.35 8.43 -5.36
CA ARG A 150 7.38 9.25 -6.00
C ARG A 150 8.19 8.39 -6.95
N ASP A 151 8.35 8.84 -8.18
CA ASP A 151 9.30 8.24 -9.11
C ASP A 151 10.73 8.68 -8.74
N CYS A 152 11.60 7.70 -8.52
CA CYS A 152 13.03 7.91 -8.40
C CYS A 152 13.65 7.87 -9.79
N PHE A 153 13.73 9.03 -10.45
CA PHE A 153 14.59 9.13 -11.62
C PHE A 153 16.04 8.97 -11.14
N GLU A 154 16.73 7.93 -11.60
CA GLU A 154 18.19 7.92 -11.53
C GLU A 154 18.66 9.21 -12.22
N ASN A 155 19.40 10.05 -11.48
CA ASN A 155 20.16 11.12 -12.12
C ASN A 155 21.08 10.44 -13.12
N ALA A 156 20.70 10.44 -14.39
CA ALA A 156 21.61 10.19 -15.48
C ALA A 156 22.72 11.24 -15.33
N ILE A 157 23.84 10.82 -14.74
CA ILE A 157 25.05 11.60 -14.71
C ILE A 157 25.38 11.81 -16.19
N SER A 158 25.04 12.98 -16.71
CA SER A 158 25.52 13.46 -17.99
C SER A 158 27.03 13.60 -17.86
N THR A 159 27.76 12.55 -18.21
CA THR A 159 29.20 12.63 -18.42
C THR A 159 29.43 13.75 -19.44
N PRO A 160 30.14 14.83 -19.11
CA PRO A 160 30.44 15.83 -20.12
C PRO A 160 31.31 15.16 -21.17
N LEU A 161 30.88 15.22 -22.42
CA LEU A 161 31.71 14.90 -23.58
C LEU A 161 33.03 15.66 -23.44
N ARG A 162 34.11 14.92 -23.16
CA ARG A 162 35.45 15.48 -23.28
C ARG A 162 35.67 15.86 -24.74
N GLN A 163 36.18 17.09 -24.88
CA GLN A 163 36.51 17.80 -26.12
C GLN A 163 37.30 16.97 -27.12
#